data_AF-A0A2E2BUF1-F1
#
_entry.id   AF-A0A2E2BUF1-F1
#
_cell.length_a   1.000
_cell.length_b   1.000
_cell.length_c   1.000
_cell.angle_alpha   90.00
_cell.angle_beta   90.00
_cell.angle_gamma   90.00
#
_symmetry.space_group_name_H-M   'P 1'
#
loop_
_entity.id
_entity.type
_entity.pdbx_description
1 polymer ?
#
loop_
_entity_poly.entity_id
_entity_poly.type
_entity_poly.pdbx_seq_one_letter_code
_entity_poly.pdbx_strand_id
1 'polypeptide(L)'
;MKYIVQLSSILFLGSIIFSSCAVFTKGYSEYRSAQRFHKKQDYHQAALYASKSLKLNAKNKKALNLFERSYHLAIEDHRSNISDLEKIEDDSKWPRLYYEYDKLQNLSDELISLKPIVNLENENAPALLRYEMNLPNQDYHKELDRIGPLAAEYDYNKGLEYRKKKDKESQKIAAKAFKSAQQFVPNYKNSKELYDETRASALLTLLILPFDGKNNLVNYIRDQMMMIQTNKPKEFLQIISRDQLSSTLLEQKLQLSGMVDNDQIVEIGELAAANQILSASLITTHRPSETIVTEDIKQEKKVVVRKEKYVDDDGKEKTKKIKEKVYATIVHHKKSAEANLRLTYRITDVKSGLPLHSGTVKTDAKFFHEWATYEGDKRALSSQYDRLVGNEEKFAPSRSELFMQAAETLPNKLMEKIFDHYSN
;
A
#
# COMPACT_ATOMS: atom_id res chain seq x y z
N MET A 1 9.85 62.85 35.33
CA MET A 1 9.78 62.67 33.86
C MET A 1 10.90 61.71 33.48
N LYS A 2 10.62 60.40 33.32
CA LYS A 2 10.28 59.72 32.04
C LYS A 2 11.36 59.96 30.97
N TYR A 3 12.12 59.02 30.41
CA TYR A 3 12.34 57.57 30.57
C TYR A 3 13.74 57.34 29.93
N ILE A 4 14.68 56.66 30.59
CA ILE A 4 15.87 56.09 29.94
C ILE A 4 15.88 54.60 30.30
N VAL A 5 15.78 53.80 29.24
CA VAL A 5 15.74 52.33 29.27
C VAL A 5 17.17 51.81 29.28
N GLN A 6 17.55 51.06 30.31
CA GLN A 6 18.70 50.17 30.27
C GLN A 6 18.31 48.78 30.79
N LEU A 7 18.78 47.79 30.03
CA LEU A 7 19.07 46.40 30.37
C LEU A 7 17.96 45.57 31.03
N SER A 8 17.34 44.71 30.23
CA SER A 8 17.08 43.31 30.59
C SER A 8 16.65 42.50 29.37
N SER A 9 17.00 41.21 29.38
CA SER A 9 16.46 40.15 28.51
C SER A 9 17.20 39.91 27.18
N ILE A 10 18.48 39.57 27.28
CA ILE A 10 19.11 38.55 26.41
C ILE A 10 18.75 37.17 27.01
N LEU A 11 18.56 36.18 26.14
CA LEU A 11 18.18 34.77 26.37
C LEU A 11 16.67 34.49 26.38
N PHE A 12 16.09 34.27 25.20
CA PHE A 12 15.10 33.20 24.98
C PHE A 12 14.88 32.98 23.48
N LEU A 13 15.79 32.26 22.82
CA LEU A 13 15.51 31.53 21.56
C LEU A 13 16.75 30.75 21.12
N GLY A 14 17.05 29.71 21.88
CA GLY A 14 18.19 28.83 21.60
C GLY A 14 18.07 27.51 22.32
N SER A 15 16.91 26.84 22.24
CA SER A 15 16.79 25.43 22.67
C SER A 15 15.49 24.76 22.22
N ILE A 16 15.24 24.61 20.92
CA ILE A 16 14.27 23.60 20.43
C ILE A 16 14.72 23.02 19.08
N ILE A 17 15.92 22.44 18.98
CA ILE A 17 16.22 21.43 17.93
C ILE A 17 17.27 20.44 18.45
N PHE A 18 16.99 19.69 19.53
CA PHE A 18 17.76 18.47 19.87
C PHE A 18 16.91 17.44 20.63
N SER A 19 15.69 17.16 20.15
CA SER A 19 14.87 16.05 20.68
C SER A 19 14.36 15.09 19.60
N SER A 20 15.06 14.97 18.47
CA SER A 20 14.72 14.02 17.40
C SER A 20 15.81 12.97 17.11
N CYS A 21 16.78 12.77 18.01
CA CYS A 21 17.76 11.68 17.86
C CYS A 21 17.16 10.27 17.99
N ALA A 22 15.88 10.15 18.36
CA ALA A 22 15.20 8.85 18.50
C ALA A 22 14.66 8.28 17.18
N VAL A 23 14.55 9.06 16.11
CA VAL A 23 13.95 8.58 14.84
C VAL A 23 14.94 7.73 14.02
N PHE A 24 16.25 7.84 14.29
CA PHE A 24 17.31 7.15 13.55
C PHE A 24 17.91 5.95 14.31
N THR A 25 17.34 5.54 15.44
CA THR A 25 17.83 4.35 16.15
C THR A 25 17.26 3.09 15.51
N LYS A 26 18.11 2.06 15.34
CA LYS A 26 17.68 0.73 14.86
C LYS A 26 16.55 0.21 15.77
N GLY A 27 15.49 -0.33 15.17
CA GLY A 27 14.31 -0.84 15.89
C GLY A 27 13.20 0.19 16.17
N TYR A 28 13.39 1.47 15.84
CA TYR A 28 12.40 2.51 16.17
C TYR A 28 11.05 2.32 15.46
N SER A 29 11.05 1.93 14.19
CA SER A 29 9.82 1.66 13.41
C SER A 29 9.00 0.54 14.04
N GLU A 30 9.66 -0.52 14.49
CA GLU A 30 9.04 -1.69 15.12
C GLU A 30 8.46 -1.29 16.48
N TYR A 31 9.22 -0.53 17.28
CA TYR A 31 8.74 0.01 18.55
C TYR A 31 7.50 0.92 18.37
N ARG A 32 7.49 1.79 17.36
CA ARG A 32 6.33 2.65 17.06
C ARG A 32 5.12 1.84 16.64
N SER A 33 5.32 0.75 15.90
CA SER A 33 4.25 -0.19 15.54
C SER A 33 3.71 -0.88 16.78
N ALA A 34 4.58 -1.37 17.67
CA ALA A 34 4.20 -1.95 18.95
C ALA A 34 3.35 -0.99 19.81
N GLN A 35 3.75 0.30 19.91
CA GLN A 35 2.96 1.31 20.62
C GLN A 35 1.56 1.50 20.01
N ARG A 36 1.43 1.42 18.69
CA ARG A 36 0.13 1.55 18.00
C ARG A 36 -0.77 0.35 18.30
N PHE A 37 -0.23 -0.87 18.22
CA PHE A 37 -0.98 -2.08 18.55
C PHE A 37 -1.41 -2.10 20.02
N HIS A 38 -0.50 -1.73 20.94
CA HIS A 38 -0.82 -1.66 22.36
C HIS A 38 -1.96 -0.68 22.67
N LYS A 39 -1.96 0.49 22.01
CA LYS A 39 -3.06 1.48 22.14
C LYS A 39 -4.39 0.99 21.57
N LYS A 40 -4.34 0.07 20.60
CA LYS A 40 -5.51 -0.60 20.03
C LYS A 40 -5.92 -1.85 20.81
N GLN A 41 -5.28 -2.14 21.95
CA GLN A 41 -5.49 -3.34 22.75
C GLN A 41 -5.17 -4.65 22.02
N ASP A 42 -4.44 -4.59 20.90
CA ASP A 42 -3.88 -5.78 20.26
C ASP A 42 -2.53 -6.10 20.92
N TYR A 43 -2.60 -6.67 22.12
CA TYR A 43 -1.43 -6.90 22.95
C TYR A 43 -0.52 -7.99 22.38
N HIS A 44 -1.09 -8.97 21.68
CA HIS A 44 -0.33 -10.01 20.98
C HIS A 44 0.60 -9.39 19.93
N GLN A 45 0.07 -8.59 18.99
CA GLN A 45 0.92 -7.92 18.00
C GLN A 45 1.86 -6.90 18.65
N ALA A 46 1.41 -6.21 19.70
CA ALA A 46 2.27 -5.28 20.44
C ALA A 46 3.51 -5.98 21.03
N ALA A 47 3.35 -7.17 21.62
CA ALA A 47 4.45 -7.98 22.12
C ALA A 47 5.40 -8.40 20.99
N LEU A 48 4.88 -8.94 19.88
CA LEU A 48 5.72 -9.36 18.75
C LEU A 48 6.53 -8.21 18.13
N TYR A 49 5.91 -7.05 17.92
CA TYR A 49 6.63 -5.89 17.39
C TYR A 49 7.62 -5.29 18.40
N ALA A 50 7.30 -5.30 19.70
CA ALA A 50 8.23 -4.85 20.73
C ALA A 50 9.46 -5.77 20.80
N SER A 51 9.25 -7.09 20.69
CA SER A 51 10.35 -8.06 20.61
C SER A 51 11.20 -7.86 19.35
N LYS A 52 10.59 -7.66 18.16
CA LYS A 52 11.32 -7.29 16.94
C LYS A 52 12.18 -6.04 17.13
N SER A 53 11.67 -5.02 17.80
CA SER A 53 12.46 -3.83 18.14
C SER A 53 13.64 -4.16 19.05
N LEU A 54 13.46 -5.05 20.04
CA LEU A 54 14.51 -5.43 20.99
C LEU A 54 15.58 -6.31 20.33
N LYS A 55 15.21 -7.18 19.40
CA LYS A 55 16.14 -7.96 18.57
C LYS A 55 17.07 -7.05 17.75
N LEU A 56 16.61 -5.85 17.38
CA LEU A 56 17.41 -4.84 16.68
C LEU A 56 18.19 -3.92 17.64
N ASN A 57 17.68 -3.69 18.85
CA ASN A 57 18.29 -2.84 19.86
C ASN A 57 17.85 -3.25 21.28
N ALA A 58 18.58 -4.18 21.88
CA ALA A 58 18.27 -4.77 23.18
C ALA A 58 18.35 -3.76 24.34
N LYS A 59 19.13 -2.67 24.18
CA LYS A 59 19.28 -1.60 25.18
C LYS A 59 18.02 -0.72 25.36
N ASN A 60 17.03 -0.86 24.47
CA ASN A 60 15.86 0.00 24.47
C ASN A 60 14.90 -0.34 25.63
N LYS A 61 15.13 0.28 26.80
CA LYS A 61 14.31 0.13 28.00
C LYS A 61 12.81 0.38 27.79
N LYS A 62 12.45 1.28 26.86
CA LYS A 62 11.03 1.55 26.55
C LYS A 62 10.39 0.41 25.78
N ALA A 63 11.11 -0.17 24.82
CA ALA A 63 10.64 -1.35 24.09
C ALA A 63 10.55 -2.57 25.02
N LEU A 64 11.49 -2.71 25.95
CA LEU A 64 11.50 -3.77 26.95
C LEU A 64 10.27 -3.72 27.86
N ASN A 65 9.99 -2.57 28.47
CA ASN A 65 8.79 -2.39 29.30
C ASN A 65 7.50 -2.62 28.49
N LEU A 66 7.45 -2.13 27.25
CA LEU A 66 6.30 -2.32 26.38
C LEU A 66 6.10 -3.80 26.02
N PHE A 67 7.19 -4.53 25.76
CA PHE A 67 7.15 -5.97 25.50
C PHE A 67 6.55 -6.71 26.69
N GLU A 68 7.08 -6.51 27.89
CA GLU A 68 6.64 -7.24 29.09
C GLU A 68 5.18 -6.98 29.43
N ARG A 69 4.77 -5.71 29.39
CA ARG A 69 3.38 -5.34 29.63
C ARG A 69 2.46 -5.94 28.58
N SER A 70 2.83 -5.88 27.30
CA SER A 70 1.99 -6.42 26.23
C SER A 70 1.97 -7.94 26.24
N TYR A 71 3.08 -8.59 26.59
CA TYR A 71 3.21 -10.04 26.73
C TYR A 71 2.26 -10.56 27.81
N HIS A 72 2.29 -9.94 29.00
CA HIS A 72 1.39 -10.30 30.10
C HIS A 72 -0.09 -10.17 29.70
N LEU A 73 -0.47 -9.00 29.17
CA LEU A 73 -1.85 -8.74 28.78
C LEU A 73 -2.31 -9.69 27.65
N ALA A 74 -1.43 -9.99 26.69
CA ALA A 74 -1.76 -10.95 25.62
C ALA A 74 -2.01 -12.37 26.17
N ILE A 75 -1.21 -12.82 27.14
CA ILE A 75 -1.44 -14.12 27.79
C ILE A 75 -2.77 -14.13 28.52
N GLU A 76 -3.10 -13.07 29.26
CA GLU A 76 -4.38 -12.97 29.97
C GLU A 76 -5.57 -13.01 28.99
N ASP A 77 -5.50 -12.24 27.91
CA ASP A 77 -6.53 -12.21 26.87
C ASP A 77 -6.73 -13.59 26.24
N HIS A 78 -5.66 -14.26 25.80
CA HIS A 78 -5.75 -15.59 25.19
C HIS A 78 -6.27 -16.64 26.17
N ARG A 79 -5.88 -16.59 27.45
CA ARG A 79 -6.40 -17.49 28.48
C ARG A 79 -7.88 -17.24 28.76
N SER A 80 -8.32 -15.99 28.78
CA SER A 80 -9.74 -15.65 28.90
C SER A 80 -10.54 -16.20 27.73
N ASN A 81 -10.04 -16.02 26.50
CA ASN A 81 -10.68 -16.55 25.29
C ASN A 81 -10.76 -18.08 25.32
N ILE A 82 -9.69 -18.77 25.74
CA ILE A 82 -9.69 -20.23 25.91
C ILE A 82 -10.77 -20.64 26.91
N SER A 83 -10.84 -19.99 28.07
CA SER A 83 -11.85 -20.29 29.08
C SER A 83 -13.28 -20.10 28.56
N ASP A 84 -13.53 -19.10 27.72
CA ASP A 84 -14.82 -18.88 27.09
C ASP A 84 -15.14 -19.92 26.00
N LEU A 85 -14.15 -20.30 25.18
CA LEU A 85 -14.29 -21.32 24.16
C LEU A 85 -14.50 -22.72 24.74
N GLU A 86 -13.92 -23.02 25.90
CA GLU A 86 -14.11 -24.30 26.60
C GLU A 86 -15.56 -24.52 27.05
N LYS A 87 -16.34 -23.44 27.23
CA LYS A 87 -17.77 -23.50 27.59
C LYS A 87 -18.66 -23.90 26.40
N ILE A 88 -18.16 -23.82 25.18
CA ILE A 88 -18.91 -24.25 23.98
C ILE A 88 -19.01 -25.78 24.00
N GLU A 89 -20.21 -26.31 23.81
CA GLU A 89 -20.43 -27.76 23.88
C GLU A 89 -20.03 -28.47 22.59
N ASP A 90 -20.31 -27.87 21.44
CA ASP A 90 -20.08 -28.49 20.12
C ASP A 90 -18.63 -28.37 19.62
N ASP A 91 -18.33 -29.13 18.56
CA ASP A 91 -16.99 -29.27 17.98
C ASP A 91 -16.46 -28.01 17.28
N SER A 92 -17.30 -26.98 17.04
CA SER A 92 -16.86 -25.74 16.39
C SER A 92 -15.84 -24.94 17.22
N LYS A 93 -15.68 -25.29 18.50
CA LYS A 93 -14.64 -24.72 19.37
C LYS A 93 -13.23 -25.16 18.99
N TRP A 94 -13.04 -26.36 18.43
CA TRP A 94 -11.71 -26.96 18.30
C TRP A 94 -10.75 -26.13 17.43
N PRO A 95 -11.14 -25.65 16.23
CA PRO A 95 -10.29 -24.75 15.45
C PRO A 95 -9.95 -23.46 16.19
N ARG A 96 -10.92 -22.90 16.94
CA ARG A 96 -10.73 -21.64 17.67
C ARG A 96 -9.77 -21.83 18.85
N LEU A 97 -9.91 -22.92 19.60
CA LEU A 97 -9.01 -23.29 20.67
C LEU A 97 -7.59 -23.50 20.14
N TYR A 98 -7.44 -24.22 19.01
CA TYR A 98 -6.14 -24.41 18.38
C TYR A 98 -5.44 -23.08 18.12
N TYR A 99 -6.13 -22.11 17.50
CA TYR A 99 -5.53 -20.80 17.21
C TYR A 99 -5.16 -20.00 18.46
N GLU A 100 -5.94 -20.09 19.55
CA GLU A 100 -5.56 -19.41 20.79
C GLU A 100 -4.34 -20.05 21.46
N TYR A 101 -4.23 -21.38 21.44
CA TYR A 101 -3.03 -22.09 21.91
C TYR A 101 -1.82 -21.83 21.00
N ASP A 102 -2.00 -21.75 19.69
CA ASP A 102 -0.93 -21.44 18.72
C ASP A 102 -0.39 -20.03 18.95
N LYS A 103 -1.27 -19.05 19.22
CA LYS A 103 -0.85 -17.70 19.62
C LYS A 103 -0.08 -17.70 20.94
N LEU A 104 -0.53 -18.47 21.94
CA LEU A 104 0.21 -18.60 23.20
C LEU A 104 1.58 -19.23 22.99
N GLN A 105 1.68 -20.29 22.17
CA GLN A 105 2.95 -20.91 21.80
C GLN A 105 3.86 -19.92 21.08
N ASN A 106 3.32 -19.15 20.13
CA ASN A 106 4.06 -18.12 19.40
C ASN A 106 4.68 -17.08 20.33
N LEU A 107 3.93 -16.62 21.34
CA LEU A 107 4.45 -15.71 22.37
C LEU A 107 5.57 -16.38 23.18
N SER A 108 5.38 -17.62 23.63
CA SER A 108 6.41 -18.39 24.34
C SER A 108 7.69 -18.54 23.52
N ASP A 109 7.59 -18.92 22.24
CA ASP A 109 8.72 -19.05 21.32
C ASP A 109 9.44 -17.71 21.12
N GLU A 110 8.67 -16.62 20.97
CA GLU A 110 9.23 -15.29 20.84
C GLU A 110 10.00 -14.88 22.10
N LEU A 111 9.45 -15.17 23.29
CA LEU A 111 10.13 -14.94 24.56
C LEU A 111 11.43 -15.75 24.68
N ILE A 112 11.41 -17.04 24.33
CA ILE A 112 12.59 -17.92 24.32
C ILE A 112 13.67 -17.34 23.40
N SER A 113 13.27 -16.88 22.20
CA SER A 113 14.21 -16.31 21.23
C SER A 113 14.80 -14.96 21.69
N LEU A 114 14.04 -14.18 22.46
CA LEU A 114 14.43 -12.83 22.90
C LEU A 114 15.34 -12.86 24.15
N LYS A 115 15.06 -13.75 25.10
CA LYS A 115 15.81 -13.87 26.37
C LYS A 115 17.34 -13.85 26.20
N PRO A 116 17.99 -14.66 25.35
CA PRO A 116 19.45 -14.65 25.22
C PRO A 116 20.00 -13.32 24.71
N ILE A 117 19.26 -12.63 23.84
CA ILE A 117 19.67 -11.34 23.27
C ILE A 117 19.70 -10.25 24.34
N VAL A 118 18.65 -10.21 25.17
CA VAL A 118 18.57 -9.26 26.28
C VAL A 118 19.60 -9.59 27.36
N ASN A 119 19.81 -10.88 27.67
CA ASN A 119 20.79 -11.32 28.66
C ASN A 119 22.23 -10.98 28.25
N LEU A 120 22.60 -11.19 26.99
CA LEU A 120 23.94 -10.82 26.49
C LEU A 120 24.20 -9.31 26.63
N GLU A 121 23.18 -8.48 26.38
CA GLU A 121 23.28 -7.04 26.60
C GLU A 121 23.45 -6.70 28.09
N ASN A 122 22.76 -7.43 28.98
CA ASN A 122 22.89 -7.27 30.42
C ASN A 122 24.28 -7.68 30.94
N GLU A 123 24.89 -8.75 30.43
CA GLU A 123 26.24 -9.16 30.83
C GLU A 123 27.28 -8.07 30.56
N ASN A 124 27.12 -7.37 29.43
CA ASN A 124 27.97 -6.25 29.02
C ASN A 124 27.69 -4.94 29.78
N ALA A 125 26.62 -4.87 30.58
CA ALA A 125 26.25 -3.70 31.36
C ALA A 125 26.89 -3.72 32.77
N PRO A 126 27.20 -2.52 33.35
CA PRO A 126 27.57 -2.41 34.76
C PRO A 126 26.55 -3.10 35.67
N ALA A 127 26.99 -3.74 36.75
CA ALA A 127 26.15 -4.55 37.64
C ALA A 127 24.86 -3.82 38.08
N LEU A 128 24.93 -2.52 38.34
CA LEU A 128 23.79 -1.67 38.75
C LEU A 128 22.73 -1.42 37.67
N LEU A 129 23.03 -1.76 36.41
CA LEU A 129 22.16 -1.53 35.25
C LEU A 129 21.66 -2.83 34.60
N ARG A 130 22.04 -3.98 35.16
CA ARG A 130 21.60 -5.29 34.66
C ARG A 130 20.12 -5.46 34.89
N TYR A 131 19.44 -5.95 33.85
CA TYR A 131 18.02 -6.21 33.87
C TYR A 131 17.76 -7.72 33.93
N GLU A 132 16.73 -8.16 34.65
CA GLU A 132 16.30 -9.57 34.64
C GLU A 132 14.88 -9.68 34.11
N MET A 133 14.73 -10.32 32.95
CA MET A 133 13.42 -10.54 32.33
C MET A 133 12.73 -11.74 32.98
N ASN A 134 11.91 -11.47 33.99
CA ASN A 134 11.15 -12.50 34.70
C ASN A 134 9.73 -12.65 34.13
N LEU A 135 9.64 -13.27 32.96
CA LEU A 135 8.38 -13.63 32.32
C LEU A 135 8.18 -15.15 32.33
N PRO A 136 6.96 -15.64 32.68
CA PRO A 136 6.65 -17.05 32.67
C PRO A 136 6.74 -17.57 31.24
N ASN A 137 7.51 -18.63 31.04
CA ASN A 137 7.51 -19.38 29.79
C ASN A 137 6.70 -20.65 30.00
N GLN A 138 5.75 -20.91 29.12
CA GLN A 138 4.93 -22.13 29.14
C GLN A 138 4.93 -22.75 27.76
N ASP A 139 5.15 -24.06 27.71
CA ASP A 139 5.07 -24.86 26.50
C ASP A 139 3.62 -25.33 26.30
N TYR A 140 3.07 -25.03 25.12
CA TYR A 140 1.69 -25.36 24.72
C TYR A 140 1.64 -26.41 23.60
N HIS A 141 2.78 -27.02 23.22
CA HIS A 141 2.79 -28.06 22.18
C HIS A 141 1.92 -29.27 22.55
N LYS A 142 1.84 -29.63 23.84
CA LYS A 142 0.99 -30.76 24.29
C LYS A 142 -0.50 -30.49 24.02
N GLU A 143 -0.94 -29.28 24.29
CA GLU A 143 -2.31 -28.84 24.03
C GLU A 143 -2.58 -28.78 22.52
N LEU A 144 -1.64 -28.29 21.73
CA LEU A 144 -1.71 -28.27 20.27
C LEU A 144 -1.76 -29.67 19.67
N ASP A 145 -0.95 -30.61 20.15
CA ASP A 145 -0.95 -32.02 19.70
C ASP A 145 -2.29 -32.71 20.02
N ARG A 146 -2.91 -32.35 21.15
CA ARG A 146 -4.22 -32.86 21.55
C ARG A 146 -5.35 -32.24 20.71
N ILE A 147 -5.31 -30.94 20.46
CA ILE A 147 -6.40 -30.18 19.84
C ILE A 147 -6.33 -30.25 18.30
N GLY A 148 -5.13 -30.32 17.72
CA GLY A 148 -4.90 -30.35 16.28
C GLY A 148 -5.76 -31.39 15.55
N PRO A 149 -5.74 -32.66 15.96
CA PRO A 149 -6.59 -33.70 15.35
C PRO A 149 -8.10 -33.41 15.44
N LEU A 150 -8.56 -32.79 16.53
CA LEU A 150 -9.97 -32.44 16.73
C LEU A 150 -10.39 -31.26 15.83
N ALA A 151 -9.53 -30.25 15.72
CA ALA A 151 -9.72 -29.12 14.80
C ALA A 151 -9.72 -29.58 13.34
N ALA A 152 -8.79 -30.48 12.98
CA ALA A 152 -8.72 -31.07 11.66
C ALA A 152 -9.97 -31.90 11.32
N GLU A 153 -10.46 -32.72 12.26
CA GLU A 153 -11.68 -33.52 12.10
C GLU A 153 -12.91 -32.62 11.85
N TYR A 154 -13.06 -31.55 12.64
CA TYR A 154 -14.17 -30.60 12.48
C TYR A 154 -14.18 -29.98 11.07
N ASP A 155 -13.06 -29.39 10.64
CA ASP A 155 -13.00 -28.73 9.34
C ASP A 155 -13.06 -29.73 8.17
N TYR A 156 -12.53 -30.93 8.34
CA TYR A 156 -12.70 -32.01 7.38
C TYR A 156 -14.19 -32.38 7.20
N ASN A 157 -14.93 -32.54 8.30
CA ASN A 157 -16.36 -32.87 8.25
C ASN A 157 -17.20 -31.72 7.69
N LYS A 158 -16.85 -30.48 8.00
CA LYS A 158 -17.41 -29.29 7.34
C LYS A 158 -17.16 -29.32 5.83
N GLY A 159 -15.94 -29.67 5.40
CA GLY A 159 -15.61 -29.86 3.99
C GLY A 159 -16.49 -30.93 3.33
N LEU A 160 -16.67 -32.07 4.00
CA LEU A 160 -17.56 -33.16 3.54
C LEU A 160 -19.03 -32.74 3.46
N GLU A 161 -19.50 -31.86 4.33
CA GLU A 161 -20.86 -31.34 4.30
C GLU A 161 -21.07 -30.41 3.10
N TYR A 162 -20.22 -29.40 2.96
CA TYR A 162 -20.37 -28.39 1.91
C TYR A 162 -20.12 -28.96 0.51
N ARG A 163 -19.20 -29.92 0.35
CA ARG A 163 -18.95 -30.54 -0.96
C ARG A 163 -20.15 -31.30 -1.53
N LYS A 164 -21.15 -31.67 -0.71
CA LYS A 164 -22.39 -32.33 -1.18
C LYS A 164 -23.17 -31.41 -2.12
N LYS A 165 -23.04 -30.10 -1.97
CA LYS A 165 -23.68 -29.10 -2.82
C LYS A 165 -22.75 -28.79 -4.01
N LYS A 166 -23.28 -28.87 -5.23
CA LYS A 166 -22.49 -28.69 -6.46
C LYS A 166 -22.29 -27.23 -6.88
N ASP A 167 -22.81 -26.27 -6.11
CA ASP A 167 -22.62 -24.85 -6.42
C ASP A 167 -21.20 -24.38 -6.05
N LYS A 168 -20.70 -23.37 -6.76
CA LYS A 168 -19.30 -22.92 -6.63
C LYS A 168 -18.97 -22.37 -5.24
N GLU A 169 -19.92 -21.71 -4.58
CA GLU A 169 -19.68 -21.12 -3.27
C GLU A 169 -19.53 -22.20 -2.20
N SER A 170 -20.40 -23.21 -2.21
CA SER A 170 -20.26 -24.37 -1.33
C SER A 170 -18.96 -25.13 -1.60
N GLN A 171 -18.57 -25.31 -2.87
CA GLN A 171 -17.29 -25.94 -3.23
C GLN A 171 -16.09 -25.12 -2.74
N LYS A 172 -16.15 -23.78 -2.81
CA LYS A 172 -15.12 -22.87 -2.27
C LYS A 172 -15.00 -23.00 -0.76
N ILE A 173 -16.13 -23.06 -0.04
CA ILE A 173 -16.15 -23.29 1.41
C ILE A 173 -15.55 -24.65 1.74
N ALA A 174 -15.91 -25.70 1.00
CA ALA A 174 -15.37 -27.04 1.20
C ALA A 174 -13.85 -27.10 1.00
N ALA A 175 -13.35 -26.51 -0.09
CA ALA A 175 -11.92 -26.42 -0.37
C ALA A 175 -11.18 -25.69 0.77
N LYS A 176 -11.68 -24.54 1.21
CA LYS A 176 -11.09 -23.80 2.34
C LYS A 176 -11.07 -24.65 3.61
N ALA A 177 -12.11 -25.44 3.88
CA ALA A 177 -12.18 -26.31 5.05
C ALA A 177 -11.17 -27.47 4.97
N PHE A 178 -11.03 -28.14 3.82
CA PHE A 178 -10.00 -29.17 3.64
C PHE A 178 -8.57 -28.63 3.72
N LYS A 179 -8.34 -27.40 3.23
CA LYS A 179 -7.07 -26.71 3.40
C LYS A 179 -6.80 -26.39 4.87
N SER A 180 -7.80 -25.93 5.60
CA SER A 180 -7.72 -25.68 7.05
C SER A 180 -7.39 -26.95 7.83
N ALA A 181 -8.04 -28.08 7.51
CA ALA A 181 -7.72 -29.36 8.13
C ALA A 181 -6.24 -29.76 7.94
N GLN A 182 -5.67 -29.50 6.76
CA GLN A 182 -4.24 -29.71 6.48
C GLN A 182 -3.31 -28.77 7.24
N GLN A 183 -3.78 -27.58 7.63
CA GLN A 183 -3.01 -26.64 8.45
C GLN A 183 -2.89 -27.11 9.90
N PHE A 184 -3.96 -27.71 10.44
CA PHE A 184 -3.93 -28.27 11.79
C PHE A 184 -3.13 -29.57 11.86
N VAL A 185 -3.33 -30.46 10.89
CA VAL A 185 -2.61 -31.74 10.79
C VAL A 185 -2.18 -31.97 9.33
N PRO A 186 -0.88 -31.96 9.03
CA PRO A 186 -0.39 -32.26 7.69
C PRO A 186 -0.86 -33.64 7.19
N ASN A 187 -1.29 -33.73 5.93
CA ASN A 187 -1.82 -34.96 5.32
C ASN A 187 -2.97 -35.62 6.10
N TYR A 188 -3.83 -34.82 6.74
CA TYR A 188 -4.99 -35.33 7.46
C TYR A 188 -5.97 -36.08 6.54
N LYS A 189 -6.08 -37.41 6.70
CA LYS A 189 -6.90 -38.29 5.85
C LYS A 189 -6.58 -38.03 4.35
N ASN A 190 -7.61 -37.99 3.49
CA ASN A 190 -7.50 -37.61 2.09
C ASN A 190 -7.88 -36.13 1.83
N SER A 191 -7.71 -35.25 2.81
CA SER A 191 -8.05 -33.82 2.70
C SER A 191 -7.36 -33.13 1.52
N LYS A 192 -6.14 -33.55 1.16
CA LYS A 192 -5.42 -33.01 0.00
C LYS A 192 -6.15 -33.27 -1.32
N GLU A 193 -6.54 -34.52 -1.56
CA GLU A 193 -7.27 -34.93 -2.77
C GLU A 193 -8.63 -34.21 -2.85
N LEU A 194 -9.35 -34.17 -1.72
CA LEU A 194 -10.64 -33.48 -1.63
C LEU A 194 -10.50 -31.97 -1.82
N TYR A 195 -9.42 -31.36 -1.33
CA TYR A 195 -9.11 -29.96 -1.61
C TYR A 195 -8.91 -29.73 -3.11
N ASP A 196 -8.13 -30.57 -3.79
CA ASP A 196 -7.87 -30.41 -5.23
C ASP A 196 -9.17 -30.55 -6.05
N GLU A 197 -10.02 -31.53 -5.73
CA GLU A 197 -11.33 -31.74 -6.36
C GLU A 197 -12.29 -30.55 -6.14
N THR A 198 -12.45 -30.14 -4.88
CA THR A 198 -13.38 -29.05 -4.52
C THR A 198 -12.87 -27.70 -5.01
N ARG A 199 -11.56 -27.48 -5.01
CA ARG A 199 -10.95 -26.28 -5.59
C ARG A 199 -11.18 -26.19 -7.09
N ALA A 200 -10.99 -27.29 -7.82
CA ALA A 200 -11.29 -27.34 -9.25
C ALA A 200 -12.77 -27.03 -9.52
N SER A 201 -13.68 -27.56 -8.70
CA SER A 201 -15.12 -27.31 -8.80
C SER A 201 -15.50 -25.86 -8.45
N ALA A 202 -14.80 -25.27 -7.48
CA ALA A 202 -14.96 -23.89 -7.04
C ALA A 202 -14.35 -22.86 -8.00
N LEU A 203 -13.43 -23.28 -8.87
CA LEU A 203 -12.68 -22.38 -9.75
C LEU A 203 -13.62 -21.56 -10.63
N LEU A 204 -13.54 -20.24 -10.51
CA LEU A 204 -14.30 -19.32 -11.33
C LEU A 204 -13.47 -18.85 -12.51
N THR A 205 -13.98 -19.07 -13.72
CA THR A 205 -13.32 -18.62 -14.95
C THR A 205 -13.91 -17.28 -15.41
N LEU A 206 -13.08 -16.24 -15.46
CA LEU A 206 -13.42 -14.91 -15.98
C LEU A 206 -12.78 -14.70 -17.36
N LEU A 207 -13.60 -14.61 -18.40
CA LEU A 207 -13.14 -14.29 -19.75
C LEU A 207 -13.03 -12.78 -19.94
N ILE A 208 -11.87 -12.31 -20.40
CA ILE A 208 -11.68 -10.92 -20.82
C ILE A 208 -11.92 -10.81 -22.33
N LEU A 209 -12.96 -10.07 -22.69
CA LEU A 209 -13.18 -9.66 -24.09
C LEU A 209 -12.23 -8.53 -24.48
N PRO A 210 -11.99 -8.32 -25.79
CA PRO A 210 -11.37 -7.09 -26.27
C PRO A 210 -12.09 -5.88 -25.69
N PHE A 211 -11.32 -4.91 -25.18
CA PHE A 211 -11.91 -3.67 -24.70
C PHE A 211 -12.13 -2.71 -25.85
N ASP A 212 -13.24 -1.99 -25.80
CA ASP A 212 -13.53 -0.93 -26.75
C ASP A 212 -12.62 0.27 -26.47
N GLY A 213 -12.14 0.92 -27.52
CA GLY A 213 -11.33 2.14 -27.42
C GLY A 213 -10.06 2.07 -28.26
N LYS A 214 -9.07 2.88 -27.90
CA LYS A 214 -7.83 3.01 -28.69
C LYS A 214 -6.96 1.75 -28.57
N ASN A 215 -6.84 0.98 -29.67
CA ASN A 215 -6.21 -0.35 -29.73
C ASN A 215 -4.89 -0.48 -28.95
N ASN A 216 -3.95 0.45 -29.11
CA ASN A 216 -2.64 0.37 -28.44
C ASN A 216 -2.75 0.46 -26.90
N LEU A 217 -3.68 1.26 -26.37
CA LEU A 217 -3.89 1.41 -24.94
C LEU A 217 -4.65 0.22 -24.35
N VAL A 218 -5.71 -0.22 -25.01
CA VAL A 218 -6.51 -1.35 -24.52
C VAL A 218 -5.72 -2.66 -24.54
N ASN A 219 -4.89 -2.89 -25.57
CA ASN A 219 -4.01 -4.06 -25.63
C ASN A 219 -2.99 -4.01 -24.50
N TYR A 220 -2.30 -2.87 -24.32
CA TYR A 220 -1.40 -2.68 -23.18
C TYR A 220 -2.07 -2.98 -21.85
N ILE A 221 -3.29 -2.47 -21.63
CA ILE A 221 -4.01 -2.70 -20.37
C ILE A 221 -4.28 -4.20 -20.18
N ARG A 222 -4.78 -4.89 -21.20
CA ARG A 222 -5.08 -6.33 -21.13
C ARG A 222 -3.82 -7.16 -20.88
N ASP A 223 -2.73 -6.87 -21.57
CA ASP A 223 -1.45 -7.58 -21.40
C ASP A 223 -0.92 -7.42 -19.97
N GLN A 224 -0.98 -6.19 -19.43
CA GLN A 224 -0.59 -5.93 -18.05
C GLN A 224 -1.51 -6.63 -17.04
N MET A 225 -2.81 -6.74 -17.30
CA MET A 225 -3.72 -7.52 -16.45
C MET A 225 -3.33 -8.99 -16.40
N MET A 226 -2.99 -9.60 -17.55
CA MET A 226 -2.54 -10.98 -17.61
C MET A 226 -1.23 -11.18 -16.82
N MET A 227 -0.30 -10.23 -16.92
CA MET A 227 0.94 -10.24 -16.14
C MET A 227 0.68 -10.12 -14.63
N ILE A 228 -0.24 -9.24 -14.21
CA ILE A 228 -0.62 -9.08 -12.80
C ILE A 228 -1.21 -10.38 -12.25
N GLN A 229 -2.09 -11.05 -13.00
CA GLN A 229 -2.64 -12.34 -12.57
C GLN A 229 -1.53 -13.38 -12.40
N THR A 230 -0.61 -13.51 -13.34
CA THR A 230 0.48 -14.51 -13.26
C THR A 230 1.34 -14.28 -12.02
N ASN A 231 1.61 -13.02 -11.68
CA ASN A 231 2.42 -12.66 -10.50
C ASN A 231 1.63 -12.74 -9.18
N LYS A 232 0.31 -12.59 -9.21
CA LYS A 232 -0.58 -12.58 -8.04
C LYS A 232 -1.83 -13.42 -8.30
N PRO A 233 -1.69 -14.74 -8.48
CA PRO A 233 -2.82 -15.60 -8.80
C PRO A 233 -3.80 -15.65 -7.62
N LYS A 234 -5.08 -15.71 -7.95
CA LYS A 234 -6.15 -15.89 -6.96
C LYS A 234 -6.54 -17.36 -6.90
N GLU A 235 -6.65 -17.89 -5.69
CA GLU A 235 -6.82 -19.33 -5.45
C GLU A 235 -8.02 -19.94 -6.19
N PHE A 236 -9.12 -19.19 -6.30
CA PHE A 236 -10.40 -19.62 -6.89
C PHE A 236 -10.83 -18.80 -8.12
N LEU A 237 -9.93 -18.02 -8.73
CA LEU A 237 -10.23 -17.22 -9.91
C LEU A 237 -9.15 -17.44 -10.98
N GLN A 238 -9.61 -17.79 -12.17
CA GLN A 238 -8.80 -17.89 -13.37
C GLN A 238 -9.30 -16.88 -14.40
N ILE A 239 -8.48 -15.90 -14.72
CA ILE A 239 -8.75 -14.98 -15.83
C ILE A 239 -8.14 -15.57 -17.10
N ILE A 240 -8.95 -15.63 -18.15
CA ILE A 240 -8.53 -16.06 -19.47
C ILE A 240 -8.73 -14.94 -20.49
N SER A 241 -7.85 -14.89 -21.49
CA SER A 241 -8.00 -14.00 -22.64
C SER A 241 -8.45 -14.77 -23.88
N ARG A 242 -8.96 -14.04 -24.87
CA ARG A 242 -9.28 -14.57 -26.21
C ARG A 242 -8.13 -15.40 -26.80
N ASP A 243 -6.88 -14.99 -26.62
CA ASP A 243 -5.70 -15.62 -27.24
C ASP A 243 -5.44 -17.03 -26.69
N GLN A 244 -6.07 -17.39 -25.57
CA GLN A 244 -5.97 -18.71 -24.96
C GLN A 244 -7.09 -19.65 -25.44
N LEU A 245 -7.99 -19.19 -26.32
CA LEU A 245 -9.12 -19.96 -26.84
C LEU A 245 -8.75 -20.55 -28.21
N SER A 246 -8.80 -21.88 -28.32
CA SER A 246 -8.35 -22.64 -29.50
C SER A 246 -9.45 -22.94 -30.52
N SER A 247 -10.63 -22.31 -30.43
CA SER A 247 -11.77 -22.63 -31.30
C SER A 247 -11.94 -21.65 -32.46
N THR A 248 -11.78 -22.14 -33.69
CA THR A 248 -11.98 -21.39 -34.95
C THR A 248 -13.39 -20.80 -35.08
N LEU A 249 -14.40 -21.45 -34.50
CA LEU A 249 -15.79 -20.95 -34.47
C LEU A 249 -15.94 -19.67 -33.63
N LEU A 250 -15.21 -19.58 -32.53
CA LEU A 250 -15.22 -18.38 -31.69
C LEU A 250 -14.52 -17.21 -32.38
N GLU A 251 -13.45 -17.48 -33.14
CA GLU A 251 -12.77 -16.45 -33.92
C GLU A 251 -13.70 -15.77 -34.92
N GLN A 252 -14.53 -16.55 -35.62
CA GLN A 252 -15.52 -16.05 -36.58
C GLN A 252 -16.59 -15.19 -35.89
N LYS A 253 -17.10 -15.62 -34.72
CA LYS A 253 -18.13 -14.86 -33.97
C LYS A 253 -17.59 -13.55 -33.38
N LEU A 254 -16.36 -13.56 -32.87
CA LEU A 254 -15.71 -12.37 -32.32
C LEU A 254 -15.35 -11.33 -33.41
N GLN A 255 -15.09 -11.75 -34.65
CA GLN A 255 -14.83 -10.82 -35.76
C GLN A 255 -16.07 -10.03 -36.19
N LEU A 256 -17.27 -10.55 -35.94
CA LEU A 256 -18.53 -9.91 -36.32
C LEU A 256 -19.05 -8.92 -35.26
N SER A 257 -18.48 -8.91 -34.04
CA SER A 257 -19.12 -8.30 -32.86
C SER A 257 -18.82 -6.80 -32.66
N GLY A 258 -18.80 -6.00 -33.73
CA GLY A 258 -18.58 -4.54 -33.66
C GLY A 258 -19.51 -3.80 -32.69
N MET A 259 -20.64 -4.40 -32.30
CA MET A 259 -21.47 -4.07 -31.13
C MET A 259 -21.99 -5.38 -30.53
N VAL A 260 -21.64 -5.69 -29.29
CA VAL A 260 -22.04 -6.96 -28.62
C VAL A 260 -23.32 -6.74 -27.82
N ASP A 261 -24.41 -7.38 -28.22
CA ASP A 261 -25.63 -7.48 -27.39
C ASP A 261 -25.46 -8.56 -26.31
N ASN A 262 -26.27 -8.54 -25.26
CA ASN A 262 -26.16 -9.45 -24.12
C ASN A 262 -26.22 -10.94 -24.55
N ASP A 263 -27.02 -11.27 -25.57
CA ASP A 263 -27.17 -12.64 -26.06
C ASP A 263 -25.87 -13.19 -26.68
N GLN A 264 -25.11 -12.35 -27.39
CA GLN A 264 -23.82 -12.76 -27.97
C GLN A 264 -22.72 -12.93 -26.90
N ILE A 265 -22.79 -12.14 -25.82
CA ILE A 265 -21.87 -12.27 -24.68
C ILE A 265 -22.04 -13.64 -24.03
N VAL A 266 -23.28 -14.07 -23.78
CA VAL A 266 -23.57 -15.38 -23.21
C VAL A 266 -23.01 -16.50 -24.08
N GLU A 267 -23.26 -16.45 -25.39
CA GLU A 267 -22.79 -17.47 -26.33
C GLU A 267 -21.25 -17.57 -26.37
N ILE A 268 -20.55 -16.43 -26.38
CA ILE A 268 -19.08 -16.39 -26.30
C ILE A 268 -18.58 -17.01 -25.00
N GLY A 269 -19.26 -16.74 -23.89
CA GLY A 269 -18.91 -17.29 -22.57
C GLY A 269 -19.06 -18.79 -22.52
N GLU A 270 -20.15 -19.33 -23.08
CA GLU A 270 -20.40 -20.76 -23.16
C GLU A 270 -19.34 -21.48 -24.00
N LEU A 271 -18.99 -20.93 -25.17
CA LEU A 271 -17.94 -21.46 -26.04
C LEU A 271 -16.56 -21.48 -25.37
N ALA A 272 -16.29 -20.49 -24.52
CA ALA A 272 -15.05 -20.38 -23.76
C ALA A 272 -15.06 -21.20 -22.45
N ALA A 273 -16.15 -21.90 -22.14
CA ALA A 273 -16.41 -22.52 -20.84
C ALA A 273 -16.19 -21.54 -19.66
N ALA A 274 -16.44 -20.26 -19.89
CA ALA A 274 -16.28 -19.20 -18.91
C ALA A 274 -17.52 -19.13 -18.01
N ASN A 275 -17.33 -18.77 -16.75
CA ASN A 275 -18.46 -18.52 -15.84
C ASN A 275 -18.92 -17.07 -15.91
N GLN A 276 -17.98 -16.16 -16.15
CA GLN A 276 -18.22 -14.73 -16.16
C GLN A 276 -17.43 -14.08 -17.28
N ILE A 277 -17.90 -12.93 -17.74
CA ILE A 277 -17.25 -12.13 -18.78
C ILE A 277 -16.97 -10.72 -18.29
N LEU A 278 -15.74 -10.27 -18.47
CA LEU A 278 -15.33 -8.88 -18.34
C LEU A 278 -15.35 -8.21 -19.71
N SER A 279 -16.21 -7.19 -19.82
CA SER A 279 -16.22 -6.22 -20.92
C SER A 279 -15.79 -4.86 -20.38
N ALA A 280 -15.09 -4.07 -21.19
CA ALA A 280 -14.72 -2.71 -20.81
C ALA A 280 -14.60 -1.78 -22.01
N SER A 281 -14.82 -0.48 -21.77
CA SER A 281 -14.72 0.57 -22.76
C SER A 281 -13.86 1.72 -22.24
N LEU A 282 -12.86 2.11 -23.03
CA LEU A 282 -11.87 3.13 -22.72
C LEU A 282 -12.17 4.42 -23.48
N ILE A 283 -12.53 5.45 -22.73
CA ILE A 283 -12.65 6.81 -23.25
C ILE A 283 -11.38 7.59 -22.91
N THR A 284 -10.84 8.29 -23.90
CA THR A 284 -9.61 9.08 -23.76
C THR A 284 -9.90 10.55 -24.06
N THR A 285 -9.43 11.46 -23.22
CA THR A 285 -9.51 12.90 -23.46
C THR A 285 -8.14 13.52 -23.32
N HIS A 286 -7.80 14.45 -24.21
CA HIS A 286 -6.48 15.09 -24.25
C HIS A 286 -6.65 16.60 -24.34
N ARG A 287 -6.04 17.32 -23.41
CA ARG A 287 -5.84 18.75 -23.48
C ARG A 287 -4.48 19.00 -24.15
N PRO A 288 -4.44 19.61 -25.34
CA PRO A 288 -3.18 19.90 -26.02
C PRO A 288 -2.31 20.86 -25.20
N SER A 289 -1.04 20.95 -25.56
CA SER A 289 -0.12 21.87 -24.90
C SER A 289 -0.54 23.31 -25.13
N GLU A 290 -0.81 24.04 -24.05
CA GLU A 290 -1.11 25.47 -24.06
C GLU A 290 -0.06 26.20 -23.24
N THR A 291 0.46 27.30 -23.78
CA THR A 291 1.34 28.23 -23.07
C THR A 291 0.56 29.50 -22.75
N ILE A 292 0.41 29.79 -21.46
CA ILE A 292 -0.13 31.06 -20.97
C ILE A 292 1.04 31.98 -20.69
N VAL A 293 0.97 33.21 -21.20
CA VAL A 293 2.00 34.23 -21.01
C VAL A 293 1.43 35.36 -20.17
N THR A 294 2.12 35.73 -19.09
CA THR A 294 1.84 36.93 -18.30
C THR A 294 3.01 37.89 -18.46
N GLU A 295 2.75 39.02 -19.11
CA GLU A 295 3.73 40.05 -19.41
C GLU A 295 3.69 41.18 -18.36
N ASP A 296 4.63 42.11 -18.47
CA ASP A 296 4.69 43.35 -17.69
C ASP A 296 4.72 43.19 -16.17
N ILE A 297 5.27 42.08 -15.67
CA ILE A 297 5.43 41.85 -14.24
C ILE A 297 6.64 42.66 -13.75
N LYS A 298 6.37 43.84 -13.18
CA LYS A 298 7.41 44.74 -12.68
C LYS A 298 8.03 44.23 -11.38
N GLN A 299 9.35 44.28 -11.29
CA GLN A 299 10.16 43.98 -10.11
C GLN A 299 11.06 45.18 -9.79
N GLU A 300 11.17 45.53 -8.51
CA GLU A 300 12.11 46.56 -8.04
C GLU A 300 12.86 46.09 -6.79
N LYS A 301 14.14 46.46 -6.68
CA LYS A 301 14.93 46.20 -5.46
C LYS A 301 15.97 47.29 -5.25
N LYS A 302 16.21 47.66 -3.99
CA LYS A 302 17.35 48.52 -3.63
C LYS A 302 18.61 47.69 -3.54
N VAL A 303 19.56 47.93 -4.45
CA VAL A 303 20.82 47.18 -4.53
C VAL A 303 22.01 48.12 -4.38
N VAL A 304 23.13 47.59 -3.90
CA VAL A 304 24.37 48.37 -3.79
C VAL A 304 24.99 48.45 -5.18
N VAL A 305 25.03 49.65 -5.75
CA VAL A 305 25.55 49.89 -7.11
C VAL A 305 27.02 50.30 -7.09
N ARG A 306 27.47 51.01 -6.05
CA ARG A 306 28.87 51.42 -5.89
C ARG A 306 29.31 51.39 -4.42
N LYS A 307 30.60 51.15 -4.22
CA LYS A 307 31.28 51.20 -2.93
C LYS A 307 32.31 52.32 -3.00
N GLU A 308 32.11 53.39 -2.24
CA GLU A 308 33.06 54.50 -2.16
C GLU A 308 33.92 54.31 -0.91
N LYS A 309 35.24 54.36 -1.08
CA LYS A 309 36.17 54.43 0.04
C LYS A 309 36.29 55.87 0.50
N TYR A 310 36.17 56.10 1.80
CA TYR A 310 36.44 57.40 2.42
C TYR A 310 37.28 57.17 3.67
N VAL A 311 38.14 58.12 3.99
CA VAL A 311 38.93 58.11 5.23
C VAL A 311 38.11 58.86 6.27
N ASP A 312 37.89 58.25 7.43
CA ASP A 312 37.23 58.93 8.55
C ASP A 312 38.19 59.88 9.28
N ASP A 313 37.67 60.67 10.21
CA ASP A 313 38.43 61.67 10.96
C ASP A 313 39.57 61.06 11.81
N ASP A 314 39.60 59.72 11.96
CA ASP A 314 40.64 58.93 12.64
C ASP A 314 41.68 58.33 11.68
N GLY A 315 41.65 58.66 10.38
CA GLY A 315 42.60 58.18 9.39
C GLY A 315 42.34 56.74 8.89
N LYS A 316 41.19 56.12 9.20
CA LYS A 316 40.86 54.74 8.82
C LYS A 316 40.02 54.70 7.55
N GLU A 317 40.40 53.83 6.60
CA GLU A 317 39.59 53.59 5.39
C GLU A 317 38.26 52.89 5.74
N LYS A 318 37.14 53.58 5.50
CA LYS A 318 35.78 53.04 5.57
C LYS A 318 35.16 52.94 4.18
N THR A 319 34.27 51.96 4.01
CA THR A 319 33.57 51.74 2.74
C THR A 319 32.10 52.13 2.87
N LYS A 320 31.66 53.16 2.14
CA LYS A 320 30.26 53.57 2.03
C LYS A 320 29.58 52.80 0.90
N LYS A 321 28.51 52.07 1.21
CA LYS A 321 27.68 51.37 0.23
C LYS A 321 26.59 52.32 -0.29
N ILE A 322 26.68 52.72 -1.56
CA ILE A 322 25.65 53.53 -2.21
C ILE A 322 24.61 52.59 -2.81
N LYS A 323 23.34 52.80 -2.42
CA LYS A 323 22.22 51.96 -2.85
C LYS A 323 21.32 52.73 -3.80
N GLU A 324 20.98 52.12 -4.93
CA GLU A 324 20.02 52.65 -5.90
C GLU A 324 18.90 51.63 -6.12
N LYS A 325 17.73 52.11 -6.57
CA LYS A 325 16.64 51.24 -7.01
C LYS A 325 16.95 50.76 -8.41
N VAL A 326 16.95 49.45 -8.60
CA VAL A 326 17.03 48.81 -9.91
C VAL A 326 15.71 48.14 -10.22
N TYR A 327 15.39 48.04 -11.50
CA TYR A 327 14.12 47.53 -12.00
C TYR A 327 14.35 46.39 -12.99
N ALA A 328 13.40 45.46 -13.02
CA ALA A 328 13.29 44.47 -14.07
C ALA A 328 11.81 44.25 -14.43
N THR A 329 11.54 43.98 -15.69
CA THR A 329 10.23 43.54 -16.18
C THR A 329 10.33 42.06 -16.50
N ILE A 330 9.35 41.27 -16.06
CA ILE A 330 9.30 39.83 -16.27
C ILE A 330 8.18 39.46 -17.25
N VAL A 331 8.51 38.55 -18.16
CA VAL A 331 7.53 37.75 -18.92
C VAL A 331 7.53 36.34 -18.34
N HIS A 332 6.40 35.93 -17.79
CA HIS A 332 6.22 34.61 -17.16
C HIS A 332 5.42 33.71 -18.08
N HIS A 333 5.97 32.55 -18.41
CA HIS A 333 5.32 31.53 -19.22
C HIS A 333 4.93 30.32 -18.37
N LYS A 334 3.69 29.84 -18.58
CA LYS A 334 3.18 28.60 -18.00
C LYS A 334 2.71 27.67 -19.09
N LYS A 335 3.35 26.52 -19.25
CA LYS A 335 2.96 25.50 -20.23
C LYS A 335 2.36 24.30 -19.53
N SER A 336 1.18 23.87 -19.98
CA SER A 336 0.51 22.69 -19.43
C SER A 336 -0.09 21.83 -20.54
N ALA A 337 -0.12 20.52 -20.31
CA ALA A 337 -0.78 19.54 -21.16
C ALA A 337 -1.31 18.39 -20.29
N GLU A 338 -2.39 17.74 -20.71
CA GLU A 338 -3.02 16.70 -19.90
C GLU A 338 -3.66 15.61 -20.76
N ALA A 339 -3.52 14.35 -20.33
CA ALA A 339 -4.27 13.23 -20.85
C ALA A 339 -5.05 12.56 -19.73
N ASN A 340 -6.32 12.24 -19.97
CA ASN A 340 -7.16 11.48 -19.06
C ASN A 340 -7.66 10.21 -19.75
N LEU A 341 -7.68 9.12 -19.00
CA LEU A 341 -8.23 7.84 -19.37
C LEU A 341 -9.37 7.50 -18.42
N ARG A 342 -10.52 7.12 -18.98
CA ARG A 342 -11.67 6.63 -18.23
C ARG A 342 -12.05 5.26 -18.80
N LEU A 343 -11.76 4.21 -18.05
CA LEU A 343 -12.18 2.86 -18.38
C LEU A 343 -13.45 2.53 -17.58
N THR A 344 -14.54 2.22 -18.26
CA THR A 344 -15.75 1.66 -17.64
C THR A 344 -15.79 0.16 -17.92
N TYR A 345 -16.03 -0.66 -16.91
CA TYR A 345 -16.04 -2.10 -17.04
C TYR A 345 -17.32 -2.71 -16.46
N ARG A 346 -17.66 -3.90 -16.95
CA ARG A 346 -18.81 -4.71 -16.52
C ARG A 346 -18.43 -6.18 -16.51
N ILE A 347 -18.70 -6.84 -15.39
CA ILE A 347 -18.64 -8.29 -15.18
C ILE A 347 -20.06 -8.83 -15.30
N THR A 348 -20.26 -9.77 -16.21
CA THR A 348 -21.57 -10.38 -16.52
C THR A 348 -21.51 -11.87 -16.22
N ASP A 349 -22.55 -12.39 -15.57
CA ASP A 349 -22.72 -13.83 -15.40
C ASP A 349 -23.12 -14.47 -16.72
N VAL A 350 -22.41 -15.51 -17.15
CA VAL A 350 -22.69 -16.16 -18.44
C VAL A 350 -24.02 -16.90 -18.41
N LYS A 351 -24.39 -17.53 -17.29
CA LYS A 351 -25.61 -18.35 -17.22
C LYS A 351 -26.90 -17.52 -17.28
N SER A 352 -26.93 -16.39 -16.61
CA SER A 352 -28.11 -15.53 -16.52
C SER A 352 -28.07 -14.34 -17.50
N GLY A 353 -26.90 -14.01 -18.05
CA GLY A 353 -26.70 -12.79 -18.85
C GLY A 353 -26.76 -11.50 -18.03
N LEU A 354 -26.89 -11.59 -16.70
CA LEU A 354 -27.07 -10.42 -15.84
C LEU A 354 -25.74 -9.82 -15.40
N PRO A 355 -25.65 -8.48 -15.28
CA PRO A 355 -24.48 -7.82 -14.73
C PRO A 355 -24.33 -8.15 -13.24
N LEU A 356 -23.16 -8.67 -12.85
CA LEU A 356 -22.80 -8.94 -11.46
C LEU A 356 -22.10 -7.77 -10.80
N HIS A 357 -21.23 -7.10 -11.55
CA HIS A 357 -20.41 -6.01 -11.04
C HIS A 357 -20.04 -5.05 -12.16
N SER A 358 -19.94 -3.76 -11.85
CA SER A 358 -19.50 -2.75 -12.80
C SER A 358 -18.80 -1.62 -12.08
N GLY A 359 -18.03 -0.85 -12.83
CA GLY A 359 -17.35 0.30 -12.25
C GLY A 359 -16.58 1.11 -13.27
N THR A 360 -15.93 2.15 -12.76
CA THR A 360 -15.06 3.01 -13.55
C THR A 360 -13.69 3.15 -12.89
N VAL A 361 -12.65 3.13 -13.71
CA VAL A 361 -11.26 3.46 -13.34
C VAL A 361 -10.88 4.72 -14.11
N LYS A 362 -10.32 5.70 -13.40
CA LYS A 362 -9.84 6.95 -13.98
C LYS A 362 -8.35 7.12 -13.68
N THR A 363 -7.59 7.51 -14.68
CA THR A 363 -6.19 7.87 -14.56
C THR A 363 -5.88 9.06 -15.43
N ASP A 364 -4.87 9.83 -15.04
CA ASP A 364 -4.44 11.01 -15.75
C ASP A 364 -2.91 11.12 -15.75
N ALA A 365 -2.39 11.82 -16.76
CA ALA A 365 -1.02 12.28 -16.83
C ALA A 365 -1.02 13.77 -17.13
N LYS A 366 -0.30 14.54 -16.31
CA LYS A 366 -0.23 15.99 -16.37
C LYS A 366 1.20 16.43 -16.60
N PHE A 367 1.39 17.29 -17.58
CA PHE A 367 2.61 18.04 -17.78
C PHE A 367 2.38 19.49 -17.35
N PHE A 368 3.34 20.00 -16.58
CA PHE A 368 3.36 21.40 -16.17
C PHE A 368 4.80 21.89 -16.14
N HIS A 369 5.07 23.03 -16.77
CA HIS A 369 6.37 23.65 -16.80
C HIS A 369 6.25 25.18 -16.79
N GLU A 370 7.07 25.84 -15.98
CA GLU A 370 7.13 27.30 -15.89
C GLU A 370 8.56 27.80 -16.14
N TRP A 371 8.67 28.87 -16.91
CA TRP A 371 9.90 29.62 -17.11
C TRP A 371 9.59 31.11 -17.22
N ALA A 372 10.62 31.94 -17.06
CA ALA A 372 10.47 33.37 -17.17
C ALA A 372 11.63 33.96 -17.98
N THR A 373 11.37 35.06 -18.67
CA THR A 373 12.40 35.93 -19.22
C THR A 373 12.33 37.28 -18.53
N TYR A 374 13.44 38.02 -18.53
CA TYR A 374 13.49 39.33 -17.89
C TYR A 374 14.20 40.34 -18.77
N GLU A 375 13.77 41.59 -18.64
CA GLU A 375 14.43 42.76 -19.18
C GLU A 375 14.77 43.72 -18.03
N GLY A 376 15.99 44.27 -18.01
CA GLY A 376 16.49 45.14 -16.95
C GLY A 376 17.53 44.48 -16.04
N ASP A 377 17.59 44.89 -14.77
CA ASP A 377 18.63 44.44 -13.84
C ASP A 377 18.23 43.14 -13.12
N LYS A 378 18.99 42.05 -13.35
CA LYS A 378 18.76 40.74 -12.69
C LYS A 378 18.71 40.83 -11.16
N ARG A 379 19.39 41.81 -10.55
CA ARG A 379 19.38 41.98 -9.09
C ARG A 379 18.04 42.50 -8.57
N ALA A 380 17.18 43.04 -9.44
CA ALA A 380 15.82 43.44 -9.11
C ALA A 380 14.88 42.24 -8.88
N LEU A 381 15.24 41.05 -9.38
CA LEU A 381 14.40 39.86 -9.32
C LEU A 381 14.17 39.40 -7.87
N SER A 382 12.92 39.04 -7.58
CA SER A 382 12.60 38.25 -6.40
C SER A 382 13.17 36.83 -6.54
N SER A 383 13.37 36.13 -5.42
CA SER A 383 13.89 34.77 -5.41
C SER A 383 13.06 33.78 -6.25
N GLN A 384 11.76 34.03 -6.39
CA GLN A 384 10.88 33.21 -7.24
C GLN A 384 11.24 33.37 -8.72
N TYR A 385 11.32 34.60 -9.22
CA TYR A 385 11.62 34.85 -10.64
C TYR A 385 13.09 34.63 -10.98
N ASP A 386 14.01 34.83 -10.05
CA ASP A 386 15.43 34.48 -10.24
C ASP A 386 15.58 32.97 -10.54
N ARG A 387 14.79 32.11 -9.88
CA ARG A 387 14.72 30.68 -10.20
C ARG A 387 14.07 30.41 -11.56
N LEU A 388 12.94 31.05 -11.86
CA LEU A 388 12.21 30.83 -13.12
C LEU A 388 12.96 31.32 -14.36
N VAL A 389 13.76 32.38 -14.21
CA VAL A 389 14.67 32.90 -15.25
C VAL A 389 15.83 31.94 -15.52
N GLY A 390 16.19 31.11 -14.55
CA GLY A 390 17.16 30.02 -14.74
C GLY A 390 16.59 28.80 -15.45
N ASN A 391 15.27 28.72 -15.67
CA ASN A 391 14.65 27.61 -16.39
C ASN A 391 14.58 27.93 -17.89
N GLU A 392 14.91 26.95 -18.71
CA GLU A 392 14.67 27.02 -20.16
C GLU A 392 13.27 26.51 -20.52
N GLU A 393 12.78 26.89 -21.70
CA GLU A 393 11.55 26.33 -22.23
C GLU A 393 11.69 24.82 -22.41
N LYS A 394 10.68 24.07 -21.96
CA LYS A 394 10.59 22.62 -22.16
C LYS A 394 9.47 22.27 -23.12
N PHE A 395 9.73 21.31 -24.00
CA PHE A 395 8.69 20.71 -24.83
C PHE A 395 7.74 19.88 -23.96
N ALA A 396 6.43 20.03 -24.19
CA ALA A 396 5.44 19.16 -23.59
C ALA A 396 5.59 17.75 -24.18
N PRO A 397 5.36 16.68 -23.40
CA PRO A 397 5.28 15.33 -23.94
C PRO A 397 4.21 15.26 -25.02
N SER A 398 4.43 14.39 -26.00
CA SER A 398 3.47 14.11 -27.06
C SER A 398 2.18 13.54 -26.51
N ARG A 399 1.10 13.64 -27.29
CA ARG A 399 -0.19 13.03 -26.97
C ARG A 399 -0.08 11.54 -26.66
N SER A 400 0.77 10.81 -27.38
CA SER A 400 0.97 9.37 -27.17
C SER A 400 1.72 9.09 -25.86
N GLU A 401 2.75 9.88 -25.53
CA GLU A 401 3.47 9.74 -24.26
C GLU A 401 2.57 10.02 -23.06
N LEU A 402 1.78 11.11 -23.09
CA LEU A 402 0.84 11.41 -22.01
C LEU A 402 -0.20 10.31 -21.83
N PHE A 403 -0.74 9.74 -22.92
CA PHE A 403 -1.66 8.62 -22.81
C PHE A 403 -1.01 7.36 -22.24
N MET A 404 0.23 7.05 -22.62
CA MET A 404 0.94 5.90 -22.06
C MET A 404 1.24 6.10 -20.58
N GLN A 405 1.72 7.29 -20.17
CA GLN A 405 1.92 7.64 -18.76
C GLN A 405 0.62 7.51 -17.95
N ALA A 406 -0.52 7.97 -18.51
CA ALA A 406 -1.81 7.81 -17.86
C ALA A 406 -2.22 6.32 -17.77
N ALA A 407 -1.83 5.48 -18.73
CA ALA A 407 -2.16 4.07 -18.76
C ALA A 407 -1.36 3.23 -17.77
N GLU A 408 -0.15 3.63 -17.35
CA GLU A 408 0.75 2.84 -16.49
C GLU A 408 0.09 2.35 -15.19
N THR A 409 -0.73 3.19 -14.55
CA THR A 409 -1.37 2.83 -13.27
C THR A 409 -2.75 2.21 -13.42
N LEU A 410 -3.33 2.25 -14.62
CA LEU A 410 -4.70 1.81 -14.87
C LEU A 410 -4.89 0.30 -14.66
N PRO A 411 -4.02 -0.60 -15.19
CA PRO A 411 -4.16 -2.04 -15.00
C PRO A 411 -4.18 -2.46 -13.54
N ASN A 412 -3.29 -1.89 -12.72
CA ASN A 412 -3.23 -2.18 -11.29
C ASN A 412 -4.53 -1.78 -10.58
N LYS A 413 -5.03 -0.55 -10.83
CA LYS A 413 -6.30 -0.09 -10.25
C LYS A 413 -7.50 -0.92 -10.70
N LEU A 414 -7.52 -1.37 -11.95
CA LEU A 414 -8.57 -2.23 -12.46
C LEU A 414 -8.51 -3.62 -11.83
N MET A 415 -7.32 -4.22 -11.77
CA MET A 415 -7.11 -5.54 -11.16
C MET A 415 -7.43 -5.54 -9.67
N GLU A 416 -7.10 -4.46 -8.95
CA GLU A 416 -7.50 -4.28 -7.54
C GLU A 416 -9.02 -4.37 -7.40
N LYS A 417 -9.79 -3.61 -8.19
CA LYS A 417 -11.26 -3.67 -8.17
C LYS A 417 -11.81 -5.05 -8.51
N ILE A 418 -11.25 -5.71 -9.52
CA ILE A 418 -11.65 -7.07 -9.91
C ILE A 418 -11.35 -8.05 -8.78
N PHE A 419 -10.15 -7.99 -8.20
CA PHE A 419 -9.74 -8.86 -7.12
C PHE A 419 -10.54 -8.64 -5.85
N ASP A 420 -10.89 -7.40 -5.51
CA ASP A 420 -11.72 -7.09 -4.34
C ASP A 420 -13.11 -7.71 -4.49
N HIS A 421 -13.69 -7.66 -5.69
CA HIS A 421 -14.97 -8.33 -5.97
C HIS A 421 -14.92 -9.84 -5.69
N TYR A 422 -13.80 -10.51 -5.98
CA TYR A 422 -13.63 -11.95 -5.74
C TYR A 422 -12.93 -12.33 -4.43
N SER A 423 -12.52 -11.35 -3.61
CA SER A 423 -11.84 -11.62 -2.33
C SER A 423 -12.82 -11.89 -1.19
N ASN A 424 -14.11 -11.60 -1.40
CA ASN A 424 -15.20 -11.94 -0.47
C ASN A 424 -15.62 -13.42 -0.62
#